data_AF-A0A8W8L4J3-F1
#
_entry.id   AF-A0A8W8L4J3-F1
#
_cell.length_a   1.000
_cell.length_b   1.000
_cell.length_c   1.000
_cell.angle_alpha   90.00
_cell.angle_beta   90.00
_cell.angle_gamma   90.00
#
_symmetry.space_group_name_H-M   'P 1'
#
loop_
_entity.id
_entity.type
_entity.pdbx_description
1 polymer ?
#
loop_
_entity_poly.entity_id
_entity_poly.type
_entity_poly.pdbx_seq_one_letter_code
_entity_poly.pdbx_strand_id
1 'polypeptide(L)'
;PIAGKSEHLVEVPNRILRNGMEQFLLHAIGLLALTTYLDETCMSAIPVLVSMFFVGRVFYSLGFKSSERNRGFGFFITFLPTLITYGYCLYKFATTYLL
;
A
#
# COMPACT_ATOMS: atom_id res chain seq x y z
N PRO A 1 33.49 13.53 -15.35
CA PRO A 1 32.06 13.21 -15.47
C PRO A 1 31.86 11.80 -16.03
N ILE A 2 31.64 10.83 -15.13
CA ILE A 2 31.25 9.47 -15.50
C ILE A 2 29.90 9.52 -16.21
N ALA A 3 29.86 9.03 -17.44
CA ALA A 3 28.73 9.06 -18.36
C ALA A 3 27.40 8.69 -17.67
N GLY A 4 26.31 9.39 -18.02
CA GLY A 4 24.94 9.30 -17.45
C GLY A 4 24.23 7.94 -17.52
N LYS A 5 24.98 6.84 -17.57
CA LYS A 5 24.52 5.46 -17.46
C LYS A 5 24.33 5.03 -15.99
N SER A 6 25.05 5.63 -15.05
CA SER A 6 24.96 5.36 -13.61
C SER A 6 23.73 5.99 -12.95
N GLU A 7 23.26 7.15 -13.43
CA GLU A 7 22.07 7.83 -12.89
C GLU A 7 20.81 6.98 -13.07
N HIS A 8 20.66 6.34 -14.24
CA HIS A 8 19.53 5.47 -14.55
C HIS A 8 19.48 4.20 -13.69
N LEU A 9 20.63 3.70 -13.20
CA LEU A 9 20.68 2.51 -12.34
C LEU A 9 20.14 2.79 -10.92
N VAL A 10 20.22 4.03 -10.46
CA VAL A 10 19.71 4.45 -9.14
C VAL A 10 18.27 4.94 -9.25
N GLU A 11 17.88 5.49 -10.40
CA GLU A 11 16.56 6.07 -10.60
C GLU A 11 15.43 5.05 -10.49
N VAL A 12 15.61 3.84 -11.03
CA VAL A 12 14.62 2.76 -10.96
C VAL A 12 14.38 2.29 -9.51
N PRO A 13 15.40 1.88 -8.74
CA PRO A 13 15.25 1.55 -7.32
C PRO A 13 14.65 2.70 -6.51
N ASN A 14 15.07 3.94 -6.77
CA ASN A 14 14.56 5.10 -6.05
C ASN A 14 13.05 5.31 -6.30
N ARG A 15 12.58 5.16 -7.53
CA ARG A 15 11.15 5.21 -7.87
C ARG A 15 10.35 4.09 -7.18
N ILE A 16 10.90 2.89 -7.09
CA ILE A 16 10.28 1.76 -6.37
C ILE A 16 10.20 2.04 -4.87
N LEU A 17 11.30 2.52 -4.27
CA LEU A 17 11.38 2.84 -2.85
C LEU A 17 10.44 3.99 -2.47
N ARG A 18 10.41 5.07 -3.26
CA ARG A 18 9.54 6.22 -3.01
C ARG A 18 8.06 5.84 -3.07
N ASN A 19 7.63 5.15 -4.14
CA ASN A 19 6.26 4.63 -4.21
C ASN A 19 5.97 3.58 -3.11
N GLY A 20 6.99 2.77 -2.78
CA GLY A 20 7.04 1.86 -1.65
C GLY A 20 6.63 2.52 -0.33
N MET A 21 7.36 3.58 0.00
CA MET A 21 7.20 4.36 1.21
C MET A 21 5.85 5.07 1.26
N GLU A 22 5.45 5.75 0.19
CA GLU A 22 4.19 6.51 0.12
C GLU A 22 2.98 5.59 0.39
N GLN A 23 2.88 4.46 -0.30
CA GLN A 23 1.78 3.51 -0.09
C GLN A 23 1.90 2.74 1.23
N PHE A 24 3.11 2.52 1.76
CA PHE A 24 3.30 1.93 3.10
C PHE A 24 2.76 2.86 4.19
N LEU A 25 3.09 4.14 4.12
CA LEU A 25 2.59 5.14 5.07
C LEU A 25 1.07 5.23 5.01
N LEU A 26 0.48 5.29 3.82
CA LEU A 26 -0.97 5.28 3.64
C LEU A 26 -1.60 4.01 4.24
N HIS A 27 -1.02 2.84 3.99
CA HIS A 27 -1.55 1.59 4.51
C HIS A 27 -1.42 1.50 6.05
N ALA A 28 -0.26 1.89 6.61
CA ALA A 28 -0.02 1.88 8.04
C ALA A 28 -0.95 2.84 8.80
N ILE A 29 -1.11 4.07 8.30
CA ILE A 29 -2.05 5.05 8.90
C ILE A 29 -3.48 4.53 8.79
N GLY A 30 -3.86 3.96 7.65
CA GLY A 30 -5.17 3.33 7.45
C GLY A 30 -5.44 2.20 8.44
N LEU A 31 -4.47 1.31 8.67
CA LEU A 31 -4.59 0.22 9.65
C LEU A 31 -4.66 0.73 11.09
N LEU A 32 -3.86 1.74 11.45
CA LEU A 32 -3.95 2.37 12.77
C LEU A 32 -5.34 2.98 12.99
N ALA A 33 -5.88 3.70 12.00
CA ALA A 33 -7.26 4.19 12.08
C ALA A 33 -8.27 3.04 12.15
N LEU A 34 -8.06 1.94 11.42
CA LEU A 34 -8.95 0.80 11.45
C LEU A 34 -8.99 0.15 12.84
N THR A 35 -7.85 0.05 13.53
CA THR A 35 -7.77 -0.54 14.88
C THR A 35 -8.64 0.16 15.91
N THR A 36 -8.93 1.45 15.75
CA THR A 36 -9.76 2.20 16.70
C THR A 36 -11.26 1.95 16.53
N TYR A 37 -11.67 1.45 15.36
CA TYR A 37 -13.08 1.19 15.02
C TYR A 37 -13.43 -0.31 14.92
N LEU A 38 -12.43 -1.19 15.01
CA LEU A 38 -12.61 -2.63 14.84
C LEU A 38 -12.98 -3.29 16.17
N ASP A 39 -13.97 -4.18 16.11
CA ASP A 39 -14.36 -5.02 17.23
C ASP A 39 -13.37 -6.17 17.46
N GLU A 40 -13.28 -6.68 18.70
CA GLU A 40 -12.32 -7.73 19.10
C GLU A 40 -12.40 -8.98 18.22
N THR A 41 -13.61 -9.34 17.79
CA THR A 41 -13.87 -10.50 16.92
C THR A 41 -13.24 -10.38 15.54
N CYS A 42 -13.01 -9.15 15.06
CA CYS A 42 -12.51 -8.85 13.72
C CYS A 42 -11.03 -8.45 13.69
N MET A 43 -10.32 -8.43 14.82
CA MET A 43 -8.91 -8.01 14.88
C MET A 43 -7.96 -8.84 14.00
N SER A 44 -8.34 -10.09 13.67
CA SER A 44 -7.60 -10.93 12.73
C SER A 44 -7.54 -10.36 11.30
N ALA A 45 -8.40 -9.40 10.95
CA ALA A 45 -8.37 -8.73 9.65
C ALA A 45 -7.08 -7.91 9.44
N ILE A 46 -6.48 -7.39 10.51
CA ILE A 46 -5.26 -6.57 10.44
C ILE A 46 -4.08 -7.38 9.89
N PRO A 47 -3.67 -8.52 10.49
CA PRO A 47 -2.55 -9.30 9.94
C PRO A 47 -2.85 -9.81 8.52
N VAL A 48 -4.12 -10.07 8.18
CA VAL A 48 -4.51 -10.42 6.81
C VAL A 48 -4.23 -9.27 5.85
N LEU A 49 -4.67 -8.05 6.17
CA LEU A 49 -4.42 -6.85 5.35
C LEU A 49 -2.92 -6.56 5.21
N VAL A 50 -2.15 -6.70 6.28
CA VAL A 50 -0.68 -6.55 6.26
C VAL A 50 -0.04 -7.59 5.35
N SER A 51 -0.44 -8.87 5.45
CA SER A 51 0.08 -9.94 4.60
C SER A 51 -0.26 -9.70 3.13
N MET A 52 -1.47 -9.24 2.83
CA MET A 52 -1.92 -8.90 1.49
C MET A 52 -1.14 -7.72 0.92
N PHE A 53 -0.86 -6.69 1.74
CA PHE A 53 0.00 -5.58 1.36
C PHE A 53 1.41 -6.04 1.01
N PHE A 54 2.01 -6.90 1.86
CA PHE A 54 3.34 -7.44 1.63
C PHE A 54 3.41 -8.24 0.32
N VAL A 55 2.45 -9.14 0.10
CA VAL A 55 2.34 -9.92 -1.14
C VAL A 55 2.20 -9.01 -2.37
N GLY A 56 1.33 -8.00 -2.30
CA GLY A 56 1.17 -7.01 -3.35
C GLY A 56 2.47 -6.26 -3.69
N ARG A 57 3.31 -5.97 -2.68
CA ARG A 57 4.64 -5.35 -2.88
C ARG A 57 5.65 -6.27 -3.52
N VAL A 58 5.63 -7.56 -3.18
CA VAL A 58 6.45 -8.56 -3.86
C VAL A 58 6.06 -8.62 -5.34
N PHE A 59 4.75 -8.68 -5.65
CA PHE A 59 4.26 -8.66 -7.03
C PHE A 59 4.59 -7.36 -7.77
N TYR A 60 4.47 -6.20 -7.13
CA TYR A 60 4.86 -4.91 -7.73
C TYR A 60 6.35 -4.87 -8.10
N SER A 61 7.21 -5.35 -7.20
CA SER A 61 8.67 -5.37 -7.41
C SER A 61 9.07 -6.38 -8.51
N LEU A 62 8.43 -7.56 -8.55
CA LEU A 62 8.65 -8.56 -9.59
C LEU A 62 8.10 -8.08 -10.95
N GLY A 63 6.92 -7.47 -10.97
CA GLY A 63 6.31 -6.90 -12.16
C GLY A 63 7.18 -5.81 -12.78
N PHE A 64 7.76 -4.93 -11.94
CA PHE A 64 8.69 -3.89 -12.39
C PHE A 64 9.92 -4.48 -13.10
N LYS A 65 10.48 -5.58 -12.59
CA LYS A 65 11.65 -6.24 -13.20
C LYS A 65 11.34 -6.92 -14.53
N SER A 66 10.10 -7.37 -14.74
CA SER A 66 9.70 -8.09 -15.95
C SER A 66 9.25 -7.17 -17.08
N SER A 67 8.46 -6.13 -16.78
CA SER A 67 8.05 -5.11 -17.74
C SER A 67 7.51 -3.88 -17.02
N GLU A 68 7.97 -2.67 -17.38
CA GLU A 68 7.45 -1.42 -16.82
C GLU A 68 5.92 -1.29 -16.95
N ARG A 69 5.29 -2.00 -17.90
CA ARG A 69 3.84 -2.00 -18.14
C ARG A 69 3.04 -2.88 -17.16
N ASN A 70 3.66 -3.88 -16.53
CA ASN A 70 2.99 -4.79 -15.59
C ASN A 70 2.93 -4.29 -14.14
N ARG A 71 3.36 -3.04 -13.90
CA ARG A 71 3.36 -2.41 -12.56
C ARG A 71 1.96 -2.21 -11.98
N GLY A 72 0.93 -2.13 -12.84
CA GLY A 72 -0.45 -1.91 -12.43
C GLY A 72 -1.01 -3.01 -11.54
N PHE A 73 -0.71 -4.28 -11.81
CA PHE A 73 -1.30 -5.40 -11.09
C PHE A 73 -0.94 -5.40 -9.60
N GLY A 74 0.36 -5.28 -9.28
CA GLY A 74 0.81 -5.17 -7.89
C GLY A 74 0.34 -3.88 -7.21
N PHE A 75 0.19 -2.79 -7.97
CA PHE A 75 -0.33 -1.52 -7.46
C PHE A 75 -1.82 -1.62 -7.09
N PHE A 76 -2.66 -2.26 -7.90
CA PHE A 76 -4.08 -2.44 -7.60
C PHE A 76 -4.31 -3.33 -6.38
N ILE A 77 -3.49 -4.39 -6.22
CA ILE A 77 -3.58 -5.31 -5.08
C ILE A 77 -3.26 -4.61 -3.75
N THR A 78 -2.37 -3.60 -3.73
CA THR A 78 -2.08 -2.82 -2.50
C THR A 78 -3.01 -1.62 -2.33
N PHE A 79 -3.42 -1.00 -3.44
CA PHE A 79 -4.24 0.21 -3.42
C PHE A 79 -5.70 -0.08 -3.03
N LEU A 80 -6.31 -1.13 -3.58
CA LEU A 80 -7.72 -1.46 -3.31
C LEU A 80 -7.99 -1.75 -1.83
N PRO A 81 -7.21 -2.60 -1.13
CA PRO A 81 -7.44 -2.85 0.30
C PRO A 81 -7.24 -1.59 1.15
N THR A 82 -6.27 -0.75 0.78
CA THR A 82 -6.03 0.52 1.47
C THR A 82 -7.22 1.46 1.28
N LEU A 83 -7.75 1.59 0.06
CA LEU A 83 -8.92 2.42 -0.22
C LEU A 83 -10.16 1.94 0.54
N ILE A 84 -10.41 0.63 0.58
CA ILE A 84 -11.52 0.03 1.34
C ILE A 84 -11.36 0.34 2.84
N THR A 85 -10.16 0.22 3.38
CA THR A 85 -9.86 0.52 4.79
C THR A 85 -10.22 1.97 5.13
N TYR A 86 -9.78 2.93 4.31
CA TYR A 86 -10.13 4.34 4.51
C TYR A 86 -11.64 4.59 4.36
N GLY A 87 -12.30 3.96 3.38
CA GLY A 87 -13.75 4.06 3.20
C GLY A 87 -14.52 3.57 4.41
N TYR A 88 -14.10 2.44 4.99
CA TYR A 88 -14.71 1.89 6.20
C TYR A 88 -14.49 2.81 7.42
N CYS A 89 -13.27 3.30 7.63
CA CYS A 89 -12.97 4.25 8.71
C CYS A 89 -13.81 5.53 8.58
N LEU A 90 -13.94 6.08 7.37
CA LEU A 90 -14.77 7.26 7.11
C LEU A 90 -16.26 6.98 7.38
N TYR A 91 -16.77 5.83 6.94
CA TYR A 91 -18.14 5.41 7.22
C TYR A 91 -18.40 5.33 8.74
N LYS A 92 -17.52 4.64 9.48
CA LYS A 92 -17.62 4.51 10.94
C LYS A 92 -17.53 5.85 11.66
N PHE A 93 -16.64 6.75 11.20
CA PHE A 93 -16.53 8.09 11.72
C PHE A 93 -17.84 8.87 11.50
N ALA A 94 -18.37 8.87 10.27
CA ALA A 94 -19.61 9.57 9.95
C ALA A 94 -20.81 9.02 10.77
N THR A 95 -20.96 7.70 10.88
CA THR A 95 -22.07 7.11 11.65
C THR A 95 -21.96 7.30 13.16
N THR A 96 -20.75 7.48 13.70
CA THR A 96 -20.54 7.62 15.15
C THR A 96 -20.64 9.06 15.62
N TYR A 97 -20.23 10.02 14.77
CA TYR A 97 -20.09 11.43 15.16
C TYR A 97 -21.03 12.40 14.44
N LEU A 98 -21.55 12.05 13.25
CA LEU A 98 -22.41 12.95 12.47
C LEU A 98 -23.89 12.55 12.48
N LEU A 99 -24.19 11.27 12.73
CA LEU A 99 -25.54 10.70 12.84
C LEU A 99 -25.82 10.31 14.28
#